data_AF-A0A7C3EBT7-F1
#
_entry.id   AF-A0A7C3EBT7-F1
#
_cell.length_a   1.000
_cell.length_b   1.000
_cell.length_c   1.000
_cell.angle_alpha   90.00
_cell.angle_beta   90.00
_cell.angle_gamma   90.00
#
_symmetry.space_group_name_H-M   'P 1'
#
loop_
_entity.id
_entity.type
_entity.pdbx_description
1 polymer ?
#
loop_
_entity_poly.entity_id
_entity_poly.type
_entity_poly.pdbx_seq_one_letter_code
_entity_poly.pdbx_strand_id
1 'polypeptide(L)'
;MSLESRTMSGEVASESRAVIDAVLGWVYTVLTWTFGIVGFVFFAFPDGTIDALNAVGSWFGFPRAPHLAHRFWLSLGVAYMATVTALAAFISRAPTERRLLMLPLAVGKATSSLTCLWFFMFHDHYFVYLANFLVDASLAFLAWGTYRASEPNVPGPLSARARRTLVAIGEALLASGAGANQHPEVMKFAEAVEAQLQAQGPLALRGFEWLLLFVETSPFWFHATARAFSELPVASRVRILEAMERSRCTVRRQAAHAVKLLFGLHAYSDPALRAELGVDDDWLATRLQLARERRERGEKGPFPEPVPVD
;
A
#
# COMPACT_ATOMS: atom_id res chain seq x y z
N MET A 1 -10.04 -6.16 -35.92
CA MET A 1 -9.82 -5.52 -34.61
C MET A 1 -10.72 -4.29 -34.57
N SER A 2 -11.96 -4.50 -34.13
CA SER A 2 -13.16 -3.70 -34.46
C SER A 2 -13.25 -2.41 -33.62
N LEU A 3 -13.88 -1.37 -34.19
CA LEU A 3 -14.26 -0.12 -33.53
C LEU A 3 -14.98 -0.34 -32.19
N GLU A 4 -15.69 -1.46 -32.04
CA GLU A 4 -16.36 -1.87 -30.79
C GLU A 4 -15.39 -2.13 -29.63
N SER A 5 -14.17 -2.62 -29.91
CA SER A 5 -13.15 -2.81 -28.86
C SER A 5 -12.63 -1.48 -28.33
N ARG A 6 -12.62 -0.43 -29.17
CA ARG A 6 -12.22 0.93 -28.78
C ARG A 6 -13.30 1.64 -27.97
N THR A 7 -14.57 1.44 -28.29
CA THR A 7 -15.68 2.04 -27.54
C THR A 7 -15.83 1.40 -26.16
N MET A 8 -15.75 0.06 -26.05
CA MET A 8 -15.78 -0.63 -24.75
C MET A 8 -14.58 -0.24 -23.87
N SER A 9 -13.37 -0.13 -24.45
CA SER A 9 -12.19 0.31 -23.69
C SER A 9 -12.31 1.76 -23.19
N GLY A 10 -12.96 2.64 -23.96
CA GLY A 10 -13.25 4.02 -23.58
C GLY A 10 -14.28 4.16 -22.47
N GLU A 11 -15.34 3.33 -22.48
CA GLU A 11 -16.37 3.30 -21.43
C GLU A 11 -15.83 2.76 -20.11
N VAL A 12 -15.06 1.67 -20.12
CA VAL A 12 -14.47 1.12 -18.88
C VAL A 12 -13.47 2.11 -18.26
N ALA A 13 -12.71 2.82 -19.09
CA ALA A 13 -11.78 3.86 -18.62
C ALA A 13 -12.51 5.08 -18.05
N SER A 14 -13.67 5.47 -18.60
CA SER A 14 -14.45 6.60 -18.10
C SER A 14 -15.15 6.26 -16.78
N GLU A 15 -15.74 5.07 -16.67
CA GLU A 15 -16.38 4.58 -15.45
C GLU A 15 -15.38 4.47 -14.30
N SER A 16 -14.21 3.90 -14.57
CA SER A 16 -13.15 3.77 -13.56
C SER A 16 -12.62 5.11 -13.09
N ARG A 17 -12.48 6.08 -14.00
CA ARG A 17 -12.10 7.45 -13.65
C ARG A 17 -13.14 8.12 -12.77
N ALA A 18 -14.44 7.90 -13.05
CA ALA A 18 -15.52 8.42 -12.22
C ALA A 18 -15.50 7.84 -10.80
N VAL A 19 -15.23 6.53 -10.65
CA VAL A 19 -15.08 5.90 -9.32
C VAL A 19 -13.88 6.48 -8.57
N ILE A 20 -12.73 6.62 -9.24
CA ILE A 20 -11.53 7.24 -8.63
C ILE A 20 -11.82 8.67 -8.20
N ASP A 21 -12.43 9.49 -9.06
CA ASP A 21 -12.78 10.88 -8.74
C ASP A 21 -13.79 10.95 -7.58
N ALA A 22 -14.75 10.05 -7.49
CA ALA A 22 -15.70 9.99 -6.38
C ALA A 22 -15.01 9.65 -5.05
N VAL A 23 -14.17 8.60 -5.03
CA VAL A 23 -13.43 8.18 -3.83
C VAL A 23 -12.45 9.26 -3.39
N LEU A 24 -11.64 9.78 -4.31
CA LEU A 24 -10.68 10.84 -4.01
C LEU A 24 -11.39 12.13 -3.60
N GLY A 25 -12.49 12.49 -4.27
CA GLY A 25 -13.31 13.65 -3.92
C GLY A 25 -13.81 13.56 -2.48
N TRP A 26 -14.29 12.38 -2.06
CA TRP A 26 -14.69 12.15 -0.67
C TRP A 26 -13.51 12.26 0.31
N VAL A 27 -12.39 11.59 0.03
CA VAL A 27 -11.17 11.65 0.88
C VAL A 27 -10.72 13.09 1.09
N TYR A 28 -10.59 13.85 0.01
CA TYR A 28 -10.15 15.25 0.09
C TYR A 28 -11.18 16.16 0.73
N THR A 29 -12.48 15.87 0.61
CA THR A 29 -13.52 16.60 1.35
C THR A 29 -13.38 16.40 2.86
N VAL A 30 -13.15 15.16 3.30
CA VAL A 30 -12.88 14.87 4.72
C VAL A 30 -11.63 15.61 5.20
N LEU A 31 -10.56 15.64 4.38
CA LEU A 31 -9.34 16.38 4.69
C LEU A 31 -9.59 17.90 4.78
N THR A 32 -10.37 18.48 3.87
CA THR A 32 -10.75 19.90 3.93
C THR A 32 -11.39 20.24 5.27
N TRP A 33 -12.40 19.47 5.69
CA TRP A 33 -13.06 19.69 6.97
C TRP A 33 -12.11 19.49 8.14
N THR A 34 -11.29 18.44 8.10
CA THR A 34 -10.31 18.14 9.15
C THR A 34 -9.31 19.28 9.31
N PHE A 35 -8.69 19.75 8.23
CA PHE A 35 -7.73 20.84 8.27
C PHE A 35 -8.38 22.17 8.68
N GLY A 36 -9.59 22.45 8.20
CA GLY A 36 -10.33 23.64 8.58
C GLY A 36 -10.67 23.67 10.07
N ILE A 37 -11.19 22.56 10.61
CA ILE A 37 -11.55 22.43 12.03
C ILE A 37 -10.30 22.47 12.91
N VAL A 38 -9.28 21.68 12.59
CA VAL A 38 -8.02 21.67 13.36
C VAL A 38 -7.35 23.04 13.32
N GLY A 39 -7.29 23.69 12.16
CA GLY A 39 -6.76 25.04 12.02
C GLY A 39 -7.54 26.07 12.83
N PHE A 40 -8.87 25.98 12.85
CA PHE A 40 -9.73 26.86 13.65
C PHE A 40 -9.55 26.62 15.15
N VAL A 41 -9.53 25.36 15.60
CA VAL A 41 -9.30 25.02 17.01
C VAL A 41 -7.93 25.49 17.47
N PHE A 42 -6.88 25.30 16.66
CA PHE A 42 -5.53 25.76 16.98
C PHE A 42 -5.44 27.30 17.03
N PHE A 43 -6.20 28.00 16.20
CA PHE A 43 -6.29 29.46 16.23
C PHE A 43 -7.04 29.97 17.47
N ALA A 44 -8.18 29.36 17.80
CA ALA A 44 -9.02 29.78 18.91
C ALA A 44 -8.46 29.37 20.28
N PHE A 45 -7.83 28.20 20.36
CA PHE A 45 -7.32 27.58 21.59
C PHE A 45 -5.90 27.02 21.38
N PRO A 46 -4.91 27.88 21.10
CA PRO A 46 -3.53 27.45 20.83
C PRO A 46 -2.92 26.69 22.01
N ASP A 47 -2.97 27.27 23.21
CA ASP A 47 -2.38 26.67 24.41
C ASP A 47 -3.17 25.44 24.88
N GLY A 48 -4.50 25.46 24.74
CA GLY A 48 -5.34 24.30 25.05
C GLY A 48 -5.04 23.08 24.17
N THR A 49 -4.67 23.32 22.90
CA THR A 49 -4.25 22.23 21.99
C THR A 49 -2.91 21.63 22.42
N ILE A 50 -1.97 22.47 22.84
CA ILE A 50 -0.68 22.03 23.38
C ILE A 50 -0.88 21.25 24.69
N ASP A 51 -1.75 21.72 25.57
CA ASP A 51 -2.05 21.06 26.84
C ASP A 51 -2.68 19.67 26.64
N ALA A 52 -3.59 19.53 25.67
CA ALA A 52 -4.17 18.23 25.31
C ALA A 52 -3.10 17.26 24.81
N LEU A 53 -2.18 17.71 23.94
CA LEU A 53 -1.08 16.89 23.45
C LEU A 53 -0.09 16.55 24.57
N ASN A 54 0.20 17.49 25.47
CA ASN A 54 1.04 17.26 26.64
C ASN A 54 0.40 16.25 27.61
N ALA A 55 -0.92 16.25 27.78
CA ALA A 55 -1.62 15.27 28.59
C ALA A 55 -1.43 13.85 28.02
N VAL A 56 -1.60 13.67 26.70
CA VAL A 56 -1.33 12.39 26.03
C VAL A 56 0.15 12.02 26.15
N GLY A 57 1.07 12.95 25.89
CA GLY A 57 2.51 12.73 26.01
C GLY A 57 2.94 12.33 27.43
N SER A 58 2.30 12.88 28.45
CA SER A 58 2.59 12.56 29.86
C SER A 58 2.26 11.11 30.21
N TRP A 59 1.24 10.51 29.58
CA TRP A 59 0.93 9.08 29.74
C TRP A 59 2.06 8.19 29.22
N PHE A 60 2.84 8.68 28.26
CA PHE A 60 4.00 8.00 27.70
C PHE A 60 5.34 8.47 28.33
N GLY A 61 5.30 9.33 29.35
CA GLY A 61 6.48 9.81 30.07
C GLY A 61 7.28 10.92 29.36
N PHE A 62 6.70 11.58 28.34
CA PHE A 62 7.38 12.68 27.64
C PHE A 62 7.36 13.99 28.45
N PRO A 63 8.39 14.85 28.30
CA PRO A 63 8.40 16.18 28.88
C PRO A 63 7.28 17.05 28.27
N ARG A 64 6.80 18.03 29.05
CA ARG A 64 5.77 18.96 28.59
C ARG A 64 6.37 19.98 27.63
N ALA A 65 5.79 20.09 26.45
CA ALA A 65 6.12 21.13 25.49
C ALA A 65 5.72 22.50 26.05
N PRO A 66 6.57 23.55 25.89
CA PRO A 66 6.23 24.90 26.29
C PRO A 66 5.08 25.47 25.45
N HIS A 67 4.34 26.41 26.04
CA HIS A 67 3.29 27.17 25.34
C HIS A 67 3.88 28.06 24.24
N LEU A 68 3.03 28.52 23.33
CA LEU A 68 3.44 29.33 22.18
C LEU A 68 4.04 30.67 22.65
N ALA A 69 5.36 30.80 22.55
CA ALA A 69 6.08 32.00 22.99
C ALA A 69 5.70 33.27 22.21
N HIS A 70 5.33 33.13 20.92
CA HIS A 70 5.01 34.29 20.07
C HIS A 70 3.81 34.04 19.14
N ARG A 71 2.88 34.99 19.14
CA ARG A 71 1.71 35.01 18.24
C ARG A 71 2.05 35.09 16.75
N PHE A 72 3.28 35.51 16.42
CA PHE A 72 3.79 35.49 15.05
C PHE A 72 3.78 34.07 14.45
N TRP A 73 4.29 33.08 15.20
CA TRP A 73 4.31 31.68 14.76
C TRP A 73 2.90 31.08 14.65
N LEU A 74 1.98 31.51 15.52
CA LEU A 74 0.57 31.16 15.41
C LEU A 74 -0.01 31.65 14.07
N SER A 75 0.27 32.91 13.69
CA SER A 75 -0.17 33.45 12.40
C SER A 75 0.37 32.65 11.21
N LEU A 76 1.63 32.21 11.26
CA LEU A 76 2.23 31.39 10.20
C LEU A 76 1.59 30.00 10.13
N GLY A 77 1.34 29.37 11.27
CA GLY A 77 0.65 28.08 11.36
C GLY A 77 -0.78 28.15 10.83
N VAL A 78 -1.51 29.21 11.15
CA VAL A 78 -2.87 29.45 10.64
C VAL A 78 -2.87 29.70 9.14
N ALA A 79 -1.93 30.49 8.63
CA ALA A 79 -1.78 30.70 7.19
C ALA A 79 -1.51 29.38 6.46
N TYR A 80 -0.63 28.54 6.98
CA TYR A 80 -0.36 27.22 6.43
C TYR A 80 -1.61 26.31 6.46
N MET A 81 -2.34 26.28 7.58
CA MET A 81 -3.59 25.52 7.70
C MET A 81 -4.65 25.99 6.69
N ALA A 82 -4.78 27.29 6.46
CA ALA A 82 -5.65 27.84 5.44
C ALA A 82 -5.22 27.40 4.03
N THR A 83 -3.92 27.41 3.72
CA THR A 83 -3.39 26.94 2.43
C THR A 83 -3.68 25.47 2.18
N VAL A 84 -3.39 24.58 3.14
CA VAL A 84 -3.65 23.13 2.97
C VAL A 84 -5.14 22.81 2.90
N THR A 85 -5.97 23.57 3.63
CA THR A 85 -7.44 23.47 3.55
C THR A 85 -7.94 23.86 2.16
N ALA A 86 -7.46 24.99 1.63
CA ALA A 86 -7.81 25.45 0.29
C ALA A 86 -7.35 24.48 -0.79
N LEU A 87 -6.12 23.96 -0.70
CA LEU A 87 -5.62 22.92 -1.62
C LEU A 87 -6.53 21.69 -1.60
N ALA A 88 -6.85 21.16 -0.41
CA ALA A 88 -7.75 20.01 -0.28
C ALA A 88 -9.13 20.31 -0.89
N ALA A 89 -9.68 21.50 -0.66
CA ALA A 89 -10.98 21.91 -1.21
C ALA A 89 -10.96 22.08 -2.74
N PHE A 90 -9.84 22.54 -3.30
CA PHE A 90 -9.69 22.60 -4.75
C PHE A 90 -9.54 21.21 -5.35
N ILE A 91 -8.77 20.32 -4.73
CA ILE A 91 -8.59 18.94 -5.18
C ILE A 91 -9.92 18.19 -5.12
N SER A 92 -10.71 18.34 -4.05
CA SER A 92 -11.95 17.58 -3.86
C SER A 92 -12.99 17.79 -4.97
N ARG A 93 -12.98 18.96 -5.63
CA ARG A 93 -13.92 19.31 -6.71
C ARG A 93 -13.61 18.64 -8.05
N ALA A 94 -12.34 18.31 -8.30
CA ALA A 94 -11.92 17.65 -9.54
C ALA A 94 -10.56 16.96 -9.32
N PRO A 95 -10.50 15.83 -8.60
CA PRO A 95 -9.24 15.24 -8.15
C PRO A 95 -8.28 14.88 -9.28
N THR A 96 -8.78 14.22 -10.34
CA THR A 96 -7.93 13.83 -11.48
C THR A 96 -7.44 15.02 -12.29
N GLU A 97 -8.30 16.03 -12.51
CA GLU A 97 -7.91 17.23 -13.26
C GLU A 97 -6.92 18.11 -12.49
N ARG A 98 -7.08 18.17 -11.16
CA ARG A 98 -6.28 19.02 -10.27
C ARG A 98 -5.19 18.24 -9.53
N ARG A 99 -4.81 17.06 -10.03
CA ARG A 99 -3.81 16.18 -9.40
C ARG A 99 -2.50 16.88 -9.04
N LEU A 100 -2.08 17.86 -9.84
CA LEU A 100 -0.83 18.59 -9.60
C LEU A 100 -0.87 19.38 -8.29
N LEU A 101 -2.05 19.75 -7.78
CA LEU A 101 -2.21 20.40 -6.47
C LEU A 101 -1.94 19.44 -5.29
N MET A 102 -2.00 18.12 -5.51
CA MET A 102 -1.68 17.13 -4.48
C MET A 102 -0.17 17.14 -4.13
N LEU A 103 0.70 17.53 -5.08
CA LEU A 103 2.15 17.59 -4.86
C LEU A 103 2.56 18.68 -3.85
N PRO A 104 2.14 19.96 -3.99
CA PRO A 104 2.38 20.96 -2.96
C PRO A 104 1.86 20.55 -1.57
N LEU A 105 0.71 19.87 -1.50
CA LEU A 105 0.19 19.36 -0.23
C LEU A 105 1.10 18.28 0.37
N ALA A 106 1.53 17.31 -0.46
CA ALA A 106 2.45 16.25 -0.05
C ALA A 106 3.80 16.82 0.40
N VAL A 107 4.38 17.74 -0.37
CA VAL A 107 5.65 18.41 -0.03
C VAL A 107 5.50 19.22 1.25
N GLY A 108 4.44 20.01 1.41
CA GLY A 108 4.21 20.79 2.62
C GLY A 108 4.14 19.91 3.87
N LYS A 109 3.39 18.80 3.80
CA LYS A 109 3.26 17.85 4.90
C LYS A 109 4.56 17.08 5.17
N ALA A 110 5.28 16.68 4.12
CA ALA A 110 6.58 16.04 4.24
C ALA A 110 7.58 16.97 4.94
N THR A 111 7.69 18.23 4.51
CA THR A 111 8.59 19.23 5.11
C THR A 111 8.27 19.46 6.59
N SER A 112 6.99 19.63 6.94
CA SER A 112 6.55 19.73 8.34
C SER A 112 6.94 18.50 9.15
N SER A 113 6.66 17.29 8.66
CA SER A 113 6.96 16.04 9.35
C SER A 113 8.47 15.83 9.57
N LEU A 114 9.30 16.08 8.55
CA LEU A 114 10.75 15.94 8.61
C LEU A 114 11.37 16.97 9.55
N THR A 115 10.84 18.19 9.58
CA THR A 115 11.28 19.24 10.49
C THR A 115 10.95 18.87 11.94
N CYS A 116 9.75 18.33 12.20
CA CYS A 116 9.40 17.83 13.54
C CYS A 116 10.24 16.63 13.96
N LEU A 117 10.52 15.69 13.04
CA LEU A 117 11.42 14.57 13.33
C LEU A 117 12.82 15.07 13.67
N TRP A 118 13.33 16.06 12.91
CA TRP A 118 14.62 16.70 13.18
C TRP A 118 14.65 17.32 14.58
N PHE A 119 13.64 18.12 14.95
CA PHE A 119 13.58 18.70 16.30
C PHE A 119 13.49 17.63 17.39
N PHE A 120 12.70 16.59 17.17
CA PHE A 120 12.60 15.48 18.11
C PHE A 120 13.93 14.72 18.28
N MET A 121 14.74 14.59 17.23
CA MET A 121 16.02 13.87 17.30
C MET A 121 17.16 14.70 17.89
N PHE A 122 17.20 16.01 17.63
CA PHE A 122 18.39 16.84 17.89
C PHE A 122 18.19 17.93 18.96
N HIS A 123 16.96 18.19 19.40
CA HIS A 123 16.67 19.21 20.43
C HIS A 123 15.95 18.56 21.61
N ASP A 124 14.68 18.91 21.81
CA ASP A 124 13.87 18.42 22.91
C ASP A 124 12.92 17.33 22.41
N HIS A 125 12.87 16.22 23.15
CA HIS A 125 12.02 15.08 22.85
C HIS A 125 10.56 15.34 23.27
N TYR A 126 9.93 16.40 22.78
CA TYR A 126 8.51 16.64 23.06
C TYR A 126 7.63 15.69 22.27
N PHE A 127 6.59 15.15 22.92
CA PHE A 127 5.60 14.28 22.28
C PHE A 127 4.94 14.93 21.06
N VAL A 128 4.71 16.24 21.12
CA VAL A 128 4.12 17.04 20.04
C VAL A 128 4.88 16.85 18.72
N TYR A 129 6.21 16.81 18.74
CA TYR A 129 7.01 16.65 17.53
C TYR A 129 6.88 15.25 16.94
N LEU A 130 6.88 14.21 17.78
CA LEU A 130 6.67 12.84 17.33
C LEU A 130 5.26 12.63 16.77
N ALA A 131 4.24 13.13 17.48
CA ALA A 131 2.85 13.07 17.03
C ALA A 131 2.67 13.78 15.68
N ASN A 132 3.24 14.99 15.53
CA ASN A 132 3.16 15.72 14.28
C ASN A 132 3.91 15.01 13.15
N PHE A 133 5.09 14.45 13.42
CA PHE A 133 5.81 13.63 12.44
C PHE A 133 4.94 12.48 11.92
N LEU A 134 4.32 11.70 12.81
CA LEU A 134 3.51 10.55 12.41
C LEU A 134 2.27 10.97 11.60
N VAL A 135 1.54 11.98 12.08
CA VAL A 135 0.34 12.48 11.41
C VAL A 135 0.69 13.10 10.06
N ASP A 136 1.62 14.04 10.01
CA ASP A 136 1.96 14.73 8.76
C ASP A 136 2.68 13.81 7.77
N ALA A 137 3.50 12.85 8.22
CA ALA A 137 4.07 11.84 7.32
C ALA A 137 2.97 10.98 6.68
N SER A 138 1.98 10.53 7.47
CA SER A 138 0.85 9.75 6.93
C SER A 138 0.04 10.55 5.90
N LEU A 139 -0.16 11.85 6.14
CA LEU A 139 -0.85 12.74 5.20
C LEU A 139 -0.02 13.01 3.94
N ALA A 140 1.30 13.14 4.07
CA ALA A 140 2.19 13.29 2.93
C ALA A 140 2.18 12.04 2.04
N PHE A 141 2.24 10.85 2.64
CA PHE A 141 2.12 9.59 1.91
C PHE A 141 0.75 9.40 1.28
N LEU A 142 -0.32 9.80 1.97
CA LEU A 142 -1.67 9.80 1.41
C LEU A 142 -1.74 10.69 0.17
N ALA A 143 -1.31 11.96 0.27
CA ALA A 143 -1.34 12.91 -0.83
C ALA A 143 -0.45 12.49 -2.03
N TRP A 144 0.71 11.88 -1.75
CA TRP A 144 1.55 11.28 -2.78
C TRP A 144 0.88 10.06 -3.42
N GLY A 145 0.28 9.19 -2.61
CA GLY A 145 -0.40 7.98 -3.07
C GLY A 145 -1.60 8.30 -3.95
N THR A 146 -2.41 9.30 -3.58
CA THR A 146 -3.53 9.80 -4.38
C THR A 146 -3.07 10.52 -5.64
N TYR A 147 -1.93 11.22 -5.62
CA TYR A 147 -1.30 11.77 -6.83
C TYR A 147 -0.96 10.67 -7.84
N ARG A 148 -0.33 9.59 -7.36
CA ARG A 148 0.01 8.43 -8.20
C ARG A 148 -1.26 7.70 -8.66
N ALA A 149 -2.25 7.59 -7.80
CA ALA A 149 -3.54 6.98 -8.10
C ALA A 149 -4.46 7.84 -9.00
N SER A 150 -4.12 9.10 -9.25
CA SER A 150 -4.84 10.01 -10.15
C SER A 150 -4.06 10.33 -11.43
N GLU A 151 -2.92 9.66 -11.68
CA GLU A 151 -2.22 9.77 -12.96
C GLU A 151 -3.19 9.41 -14.11
N PRO A 152 -3.42 10.33 -15.08
CA PRO A 152 -4.37 10.13 -16.15
C PRO A 152 -3.89 8.99 -17.03
N ASN A 153 -4.72 7.95 -17.14
CA ASN A 153 -4.65 6.82 -18.07
C ASN A 153 -3.26 6.41 -18.57
N VAL A 154 -2.86 5.19 -18.23
CA VAL A 154 -2.63 4.22 -19.30
C VAL A 154 -3.45 2.99 -18.93
N PRO A 155 -4.55 2.64 -19.62
CA PRO A 155 -4.90 1.24 -19.81
C PRO A 155 -3.67 0.63 -20.51
N GLY A 156 -2.78 0.12 -19.69
CA GLY A 156 -1.44 -0.24 -20.08
C GLY A 156 -0.98 -1.42 -19.24
N PRO A 157 0.05 -2.11 -19.72
CA PRO A 157 0.66 -3.18 -18.97
C PRO A 157 1.17 -2.68 -17.62
N LEU A 158 1.31 -3.60 -16.66
CA LEU A 158 2.05 -3.41 -15.42
C LEU A 158 3.38 -2.71 -15.73
N SER A 159 3.77 -1.75 -14.89
CA SER A 159 5.06 -1.08 -15.03
C SER A 159 6.19 -2.12 -15.13
N ALA A 160 7.24 -1.82 -15.92
CA ALA A 160 8.36 -2.74 -16.09
C ALA A 160 9.02 -3.16 -14.76
N ARG A 161 8.90 -2.31 -13.73
CA ARG A 161 9.31 -2.65 -12.36
C ARG A 161 8.37 -3.68 -11.73
N ALA A 162 7.06 -3.41 -11.71
CA ALA A 162 6.07 -4.34 -11.18
C ALA A 162 6.13 -5.70 -11.88
N ARG A 163 6.24 -5.73 -13.22
CA ARG A 163 6.37 -6.97 -14.00
C ARG A 163 7.63 -7.77 -13.61
N ARG A 164 8.78 -7.10 -13.42
CA ARG A 164 10.00 -7.77 -12.92
C ARG A 164 9.82 -8.36 -11.52
N THR A 165 9.18 -7.63 -10.62
CA THR A 165 8.88 -8.14 -9.28
C THR A 165 7.93 -9.34 -9.35
N LEU A 166 6.91 -9.30 -10.21
CA LEU A 166 5.96 -10.41 -10.39
C LEU A 166 6.66 -11.68 -10.89
N VAL A 167 7.54 -11.56 -11.88
CA VAL A 167 8.36 -12.68 -12.38
C VAL A 167 9.27 -13.20 -11.27
N ALA A 168 9.95 -12.32 -10.54
CA ALA A 168 10.85 -12.71 -9.45
C ALA A 168 10.13 -13.44 -8.31
N ILE A 169 8.88 -13.08 -8.03
CA ILE A 169 8.00 -13.78 -7.09
C ILE A 169 7.65 -15.16 -7.64
N GLY A 170 7.26 -15.26 -8.91
CA GLY A 170 6.89 -16.54 -9.53
C GLY A 170 8.04 -17.54 -9.56
N GLU A 171 9.24 -17.08 -9.91
CA GLU A 171 10.46 -17.88 -9.80
C GLU A 171 10.68 -18.38 -8.36
N ALA A 172 10.50 -17.52 -7.36
CA ALA A 172 10.69 -17.90 -5.96
C ALA A 172 9.65 -18.92 -5.47
N LEU A 173 8.39 -18.78 -5.90
CA LEU A 173 7.31 -19.70 -5.52
C LEU A 173 7.44 -21.06 -6.21
N LEU A 174 7.80 -21.09 -7.50
CA LEU A 174 7.92 -22.34 -8.27
C LEU A 174 9.24 -23.07 -8.02
N ALA A 175 10.34 -22.34 -7.73
CA ALA A 175 11.60 -22.95 -7.30
C ALA A 175 11.50 -23.70 -5.97
N SER A 176 10.45 -23.45 -5.18
CA SER A 176 10.16 -24.22 -3.96
C SER A 176 9.48 -25.57 -4.25
N GLY A 177 9.07 -25.84 -5.50
CA GLY A 177 8.28 -27.02 -5.89
C GLY A 177 8.90 -27.91 -6.98
N ALA A 178 9.64 -27.38 -7.96
CA ALA A 178 10.24 -28.21 -9.02
C ALA A 178 11.43 -27.50 -9.73
N GLY A 179 12.23 -28.31 -10.46
CA GLY A 179 13.58 -27.98 -10.94
C GLY A 179 13.74 -26.85 -11.97
N ALA A 180 15.01 -26.61 -12.32
CA ALA A 180 15.62 -25.34 -12.78
C ALA A 180 15.15 -24.68 -14.11
N ASN A 181 14.08 -25.11 -14.78
CA ASN A 181 13.71 -24.62 -16.13
C ASN A 181 12.25 -24.10 -16.26
N GLN A 182 11.79 -23.28 -15.31
CA GLN A 182 10.39 -22.81 -15.24
C GLN A 182 10.16 -21.37 -15.73
N HIS A 183 11.18 -20.69 -16.23
CA HIS A 183 11.10 -19.29 -16.67
C HIS A 183 10.02 -19.01 -17.76
N PRO A 184 9.73 -19.91 -18.73
CA PRO A 184 8.65 -19.71 -19.68
C PRO A 184 7.26 -19.71 -19.04
N GLU A 185 7.03 -20.60 -18.06
CA GLU A 185 5.75 -20.72 -17.35
C GLU A 185 5.51 -19.51 -16.42
N VAL A 186 6.56 -19.01 -15.77
CA VAL A 186 6.50 -17.77 -14.98
C VAL A 186 6.09 -16.57 -15.85
N MET A 187 6.57 -16.52 -17.10
CA MET A 187 6.25 -15.42 -18.01
C MET A 187 4.79 -15.49 -18.48
N LYS A 188 4.29 -16.69 -18.82
CA LYS A 188 2.86 -16.90 -19.14
C LYS A 188 1.97 -16.53 -17.97
N PHE A 189 2.36 -16.90 -16.75
CA PHE A 189 1.66 -16.50 -15.53
C PHE A 189 1.58 -14.98 -15.40
N ALA A 190 2.70 -14.27 -15.59
CA ALA A 190 2.74 -12.82 -15.47
C ALA A 190 1.80 -12.14 -16.46
N GLU A 191 1.76 -12.64 -17.70
CA GLU A 191 0.85 -12.16 -18.76
C GLU A 191 -0.62 -12.45 -18.44
N ALA A 192 -0.93 -13.62 -17.88
CA ALA A 192 -2.29 -13.99 -17.52
C ALA A 192 -2.83 -13.18 -16.32
N VAL A 193 -2.00 -12.95 -15.30
CA VAL A 193 -2.36 -12.08 -14.16
C VAL A 193 -2.61 -10.66 -14.63
N GLU A 194 -1.76 -10.17 -15.52
CA GLU A 194 -1.93 -8.86 -16.13
C GLU A 194 -3.25 -8.73 -16.91
N ALA A 195 -3.59 -9.73 -17.73
CA ALA A 195 -4.87 -9.78 -18.44
C ALA A 195 -6.07 -9.84 -17.48
N GLN A 196 -5.98 -10.63 -16.40
CA GLN A 196 -7.03 -10.73 -15.39
C GLN A 196 -7.23 -9.42 -14.62
N LEU A 197 -6.15 -8.74 -14.25
CA LEU A 197 -6.20 -7.44 -13.56
C LEU A 197 -6.75 -6.34 -14.47
N GLN A 198 -6.42 -6.37 -15.76
CA GLN A 198 -7.00 -5.46 -16.75
C GLN A 198 -8.52 -5.68 -16.87
N ALA A 199 -8.99 -6.93 -16.83
CA ALA A 199 -10.42 -7.26 -16.86
C ALA A 199 -11.18 -6.79 -15.60
N GLN A 200 -10.52 -6.73 -14.44
CA GLN A 200 -11.13 -6.23 -13.19
C GLN A 200 -11.13 -4.70 -13.07
N GLY A 201 -10.49 -4.00 -14.01
CA GLY A 201 -10.42 -2.55 -14.04
C GLY A 201 -9.13 -1.96 -13.42
N PRO A 202 -8.88 -0.67 -13.64
CA PRO A 202 -7.60 -0.02 -13.34
C PRO A 202 -7.34 0.15 -11.83
N LEU A 203 -8.38 0.14 -10.99
CA LEU A 203 -8.21 0.12 -9.53
C LEU A 203 -7.55 -1.17 -9.06
N ALA A 204 -7.94 -2.32 -9.61
CA ALA A 204 -7.33 -3.61 -9.29
C ALA A 204 -5.87 -3.64 -9.73
N LEU A 205 -5.58 -3.17 -10.95
CA LEU A 205 -4.22 -3.07 -11.47
C LEU A 205 -3.33 -2.16 -10.61
N ARG A 206 -3.81 -0.98 -10.20
CA ARG A 206 -3.06 -0.08 -9.30
C ARG A 206 -2.88 -0.64 -7.90
N GLY A 207 -3.91 -1.26 -7.33
CA GLY A 207 -3.81 -1.93 -6.03
C GLY A 207 -2.75 -3.04 -6.07
N PHE A 208 -2.69 -3.78 -7.18
CA PHE A 208 -1.70 -4.82 -7.39
C PHE A 208 -0.29 -4.26 -7.61
N GLU A 209 -0.13 -3.16 -8.35
CA GLU A 209 1.17 -2.48 -8.46
C GLU A 209 1.68 -2.00 -7.09
N TRP A 210 0.79 -1.51 -6.23
CA TRP A 210 1.14 -1.15 -4.84
C TRP A 210 1.59 -2.36 -4.03
N LEU A 211 0.90 -3.49 -4.17
CA LEU A 211 1.30 -4.75 -3.55
C LEU A 211 2.70 -5.17 -4.02
N LEU A 212 2.97 -5.12 -5.32
CA LEU A 212 4.27 -5.45 -5.89
C LEU A 212 5.35 -4.47 -5.45
N LEU A 213 5.06 -3.16 -5.39
CA LEU A 213 5.98 -2.16 -4.89
C LEU A 213 6.32 -2.39 -3.41
N PHE A 214 5.33 -2.80 -2.61
CA PHE A 214 5.54 -3.16 -1.22
C PHE A 214 6.46 -4.38 -1.10
N VAL A 215 6.24 -5.44 -1.88
CA VAL A 215 7.15 -6.61 -1.92
C VAL A 215 8.55 -6.20 -2.36
N GLU A 216 8.63 -5.39 -3.41
CA GLU A 216 9.87 -4.91 -4.02
C GLU A 216 10.76 -4.12 -3.05
N THR A 217 10.14 -3.28 -2.21
CA THR A 217 10.83 -2.45 -1.21
C THR A 217 10.94 -3.11 0.17
N SER A 218 10.24 -4.21 0.41
CA SER A 218 10.28 -4.93 1.69
C SER A 218 11.68 -5.32 2.19
N PRO A 219 12.67 -5.67 1.34
CA PRO A 219 14.01 -6.01 1.83
C PRO A 219 14.72 -4.81 2.49
N PHE A 220 14.42 -3.59 2.05
CA PHE A 220 14.99 -2.38 2.64
C PHE A 220 14.43 -2.14 4.05
N TRP A 221 13.11 -2.22 4.20
CA TRP A 221 12.42 -1.91 5.46
C TRP A 221 12.60 -2.98 6.54
N PHE A 222 12.70 -4.26 6.16
CA PHE A 222 12.63 -5.36 7.11
C PHE A 222 13.91 -6.20 7.21
N HIS A 223 14.81 -6.10 6.24
CA HIS A 223 16.05 -6.88 6.19
C HIS A 223 17.30 -5.99 6.02
N ALA A 224 17.13 -4.67 6.09
CA ALA A 224 18.20 -3.67 5.97
C ALA A 224 19.11 -3.85 4.74
N THR A 225 18.56 -4.43 3.67
CA THR A 225 19.27 -4.64 2.41
C THR A 225 18.99 -3.49 1.44
N ALA A 226 20.03 -2.91 0.85
CA ALA A 226 19.92 -1.83 -0.13
C ALA A 226 19.45 -2.27 -1.53
N ARG A 227 19.38 -3.59 -1.77
CA ARG A 227 18.93 -4.17 -3.05
C ARG A 227 17.44 -4.41 -3.03
N ALA A 228 16.80 -4.22 -4.18
CA ALA A 228 15.37 -4.49 -4.34
C ALA A 228 15.11 -6.00 -4.38
N PHE A 229 13.88 -6.43 -4.06
CA PHE A 229 13.52 -7.85 -4.02
C PHE A 229 13.83 -8.58 -5.34
N SER A 230 13.47 -7.96 -6.47
CA SER A 230 13.69 -8.49 -7.81
C SER A 230 15.17 -8.72 -8.15
N GLU A 231 16.11 -8.07 -7.46
CA GLU A 231 17.55 -8.18 -7.71
C GLU A 231 18.25 -9.22 -6.82
N LEU A 232 17.54 -9.78 -5.84
CA LEU A 232 18.11 -10.75 -4.92
C LEU A 232 18.21 -12.15 -5.55
N PRO A 233 19.16 -13.00 -5.11
CA PRO A 233 19.19 -14.41 -5.49
C PRO A 233 17.89 -15.13 -5.08
N VAL A 234 17.49 -16.15 -5.86
CA VAL A 234 16.23 -16.90 -5.64
C VAL A 234 16.10 -17.41 -4.19
N ALA A 235 17.16 -17.98 -3.62
CA ALA A 235 17.17 -18.46 -2.23
C ALA A 235 16.89 -17.35 -1.19
N SER A 236 17.30 -16.12 -1.46
CA SER A 236 17.00 -14.98 -0.59
C SER A 236 15.58 -14.48 -0.80
N ARG A 237 15.06 -14.51 -2.03
CA ARG A 237 13.66 -14.17 -2.33
C ARG A 237 12.69 -15.12 -1.61
N VAL A 238 12.94 -16.43 -1.65
CA VAL A 238 12.14 -17.45 -0.93
C VAL A 238 12.09 -17.14 0.56
N ARG A 239 13.26 -16.97 1.20
CA ARG A 239 13.34 -16.64 2.65
C ARG A 239 12.57 -15.38 3.02
N ILE A 240 12.59 -14.36 2.16
CA ILE A 240 11.86 -13.11 2.42
C ILE A 240 10.35 -13.34 2.36
N LEU A 241 9.85 -14.07 1.36
CA LEU A 241 8.43 -14.40 1.22
C LEU A 241 7.95 -15.26 2.41
N GLU A 242 8.71 -16.28 2.81
CA GLU A 242 8.41 -17.08 4.00
C GLU A 242 8.37 -16.23 5.28
N ALA A 243 9.34 -15.32 5.43
CA ALA A 243 9.36 -14.38 6.55
C ALA A 243 8.19 -13.40 6.51
N MET A 244 7.64 -13.07 5.33
CA MET A 244 6.42 -12.27 5.22
C MET A 244 5.20 -13.02 5.73
N GLU A 245 5.06 -14.30 5.42
CA GLU A 245 3.96 -15.14 5.87
C GLU A 245 3.95 -15.35 7.38
N ARG A 246 5.14 -15.59 7.96
CA ARG A 246 5.31 -15.78 9.40
C ARG A 246 5.32 -14.47 10.19
N SER A 247 5.17 -13.32 9.52
CA SER A 247 5.25 -12.03 10.19
C SER A 247 4.06 -11.77 11.13
N ARG A 248 4.33 -11.17 12.29
CA ARG A 248 3.30 -10.64 13.19
C ARG A 248 2.57 -9.42 12.59
N CYS A 249 3.20 -8.72 11.64
CA CYS A 249 2.59 -7.59 10.95
C CYS A 249 1.50 -8.06 9.97
N THR A 250 0.24 -7.73 10.27
CA THR A 250 -0.92 -8.16 9.47
C THR A 250 -0.81 -7.73 8.01
N VAL A 251 -0.35 -6.51 7.72
CA VAL A 251 -0.19 -6.02 6.35
C VAL A 251 0.79 -6.90 5.57
N ARG A 252 1.93 -7.24 6.18
CA ARG A 252 2.97 -8.06 5.56
C ARG A 252 2.50 -9.49 5.29
N ARG A 253 1.77 -10.07 6.24
CA ARG A 253 1.17 -11.40 6.10
C ARG A 253 0.08 -11.44 5.03
N GLN A 254 -0.80 -10.44 4.99
CA GLN A 254 -1.85 -10.32 3.97
C GLN A 254 -1.25 -10.14 2.57
N ALA A 255 -0.17 -9.36 2.43
CA ALA A 255 0.53 -9.22 1.16
C ALA A 255 1.05 -10.57 0.63
N ALA A 256 1.66 -11.39 1.49
CA ALA A 256 2.14 -12.72 1.09
C ALA A 256 0.99 -13.66 0.70
N HIS A 257 -0.11 -13.66 1.46
CA HIS A 257 -1.29 -14.45 1.11
C HIS A 257 -1.95 -14.00 -0.19
N ALA A 258 -2.05 -12.69 -0.44
CA ALA A 258 -2.62 -12.16 -1.68
C ALA A 258 -1.81 -12.61 -2.90
N VAL A 259 -0.48 -12.53 -2.81
CA VAL A 259 0.43 -13.03 -3.84
C VAL A 259 0.26 -14.53 -4.07
N LYS A 260 0.29 -15.34 -3.00
CA LYS A 260 0.08 -16.79 -3.10
C LYS A 260 -1.29 -17.17 -3.66
N LEU A 261 -2.33 -16.45 -3.29
CA LEU A 261 -3.68 -16.69 -3.81
C LEU A 261 -3.73 -16.46 -5.32
N LEU A 262 -3.14 -15.37 -5.81
CA LEU A 262 -3.10 -15.08 -7.24
C LEU A 262 -2.29 -16.12 -8.03
N PHE A 263 -1.14 -16.53 -7.49
CA PHE A 263 -0.35 -17.63 -8.06
C PHE A 263 -1.09 -18.96 -8.04
N GLY A 264 -1.72 -19.32 -6.91
CA GLY A 264 -2.48 -20.55 -6.77
C GLY A 264 -3.71 -20.60 -7.66
N LEU A 265 -4.41 -19.48 -7.82
CA LEU A 265 -5.58 -19.39 -8.71
C LEU A 265 -5.18 -19.60 -10.16
N HIS A 266 -4.06 -19.02 -10.60
CA HIS A 266 -3.56 -19.20 -11.97
C HIS A 266 -3.00 -20.61 -12.20
N ALA A 267 -2.20 -21.13 -11.26
CA ALA A 267 -1.70 -22.50 -11.29
C ALA A 267 -2.85 -23.52 -11.39
N TYR A 268 -3.99 -23.22 -10.78
CA TYR A 268 -5.17 -24.05 -10.89
C TYR A 268 -5.88 -23.94 -12.25
N SER A 269 -5.80 -22.78 -12.92
CA SER A 269 -6.42 -22.55 -14.23
C SER A 269 -5.63 -23.14 -15.41
N ASP A 270 -4.34 -23.44 -15.24
CA ASP A 270 -3.50 -24.06 -16.27
C ASP A 270 -3.34 -25.58 -16.04
N PRO A 271 -3.91 -26.44 -16.92
CA PRO A 271 -3.80 -27.89 -16.79
C PRO A 271 -2.36 -28.42 -16.85
N ALA A 272 -1.44 -27.74 -17.55
CA ALA A 272 -0.04 -28.15 -17.66
C ALA A 272 0.72 -27.89 -16.36
N LEU A 273 0.52 -26.71 -15.77
CA LEU A 273 1.12 -26.35 -14.48
C LEU A 273 0.55 -27.19 -13.33
N ARG A 274 -0.75 -27.53 -13.42
CA ARG A 274 -1.43 -28.43 -12.49
C ARG A 274 -0.77 -29.81 -12.46
N ALA A 275 -0.41 -30.35 -13.62
CA ALA A 275 0.28 -31.63 -13.76
C ALA A 275 1.73 -31.57 -13.24
N GLU A 276 2.47 -30.50 -13.53
CA GLU A 276 3.85 -30.32 -13.04
C GLU A 276 3.95 -30.11 -11.53
N LEU A 277 2.98 -29.42 -10.92
CA LEU A 277 2.94 -29.17 -9.48
C LEU A 277 2.36 -30.36 -8.68
N GLY A 278 1.88 -31.41 -9.35
CA GLY A 278 1.25 -32.56 -8.71
C GLY A 278 -0.04 -32.20 -7.95
N VAL A 279 -0.74 -31.14 -8.37
CA VAL A 279 -1.98 -30.65 -7.75
C VAL A 279 -3.16 -31.19 -8.54
N ASP A 280 -3.42 -32.49 -8.47
CA ASP A 280 -4.57 -33.10 -9.13
C ASP A 280 -5.91 -32.76 -8.42
N ASP A 281 -7.03 -33.05 -9.09
CA ASP A 281 -8.37 -32.82 -8.52
C ASP A 281 -8.59 -33.65 -7.24
N ASP A 282 -7.90 -34.79 -7.12
CA ASP A 282 -7.94 -35.68 -5.95
C ASP A 282 -7.20 -35.08 -4.73
N TRP A 283 -6.06 -34.41 -4.94
CA TRP A 283 -5.33 -33.67 -3.92
C TRP A 283 -6.19 -32.53 -3.37
N LEU A 284 -6.90 -31.81 -4.25
CA LEU A 284 -7.81 -30.75 -3.85
C LEU A 284 -9.03 -31.27 -3.13
N ALA A 285 -9.64 -32.35 -3.60
CA ALA A 285 -10.73 -33.03 -2.92
C ALA A 285 -10.31 -33.44 -1.51
N THR A 286 -9.12 -34.02 -1.37
CA THR A 286 -8.53 -34.42 -0.08
C THR A 286 -8.29 -33.22 0.84
N ARG A 287 -7.74 -32.12 0.32
CA ARG A 287 -7.51 -30.89 1.11
C ARG A 287 -8.82 -30.22 1.53
N LEU A 288 -9.81 -30.18 0.65
CA LEU A 288 -11.14 -29.63 0.94
C LEU A 288 -11.87 -30.48 1.98
N GLN A 289 -11.73 -31.80 1.92
CA GLN A 289 -12.28 -32.73 2.89
C GLN A 289 -11.62 -32.56 4.27
N LEU A 290 -10.29 -32.52 4.33
CA LEU A 290 -9.55 -32.22 5.55
C LEU A 290 -9.92 -30.85 6.15
N ALA A 291 -10.18 -29.85 5.30
CA ALA A 291 -10.64 -28.53 5.74
C ALA A 291 -12.07 -28.54 6.29
N ARG A 292 -12.97 -29.33 5.70
CA ARG A 292 -14.35 -29.54 6.20
C ARG A 292 -14.35 -30.24 7.55
N GLU A 293 -13.63 -31.35 7.67
CA GLU A 293 -13.50 -32.11 8.91
C GLU A 293 -12.89 -31.26 10.05
N ARG A 294 -11.94 -30.37 9.74
CA ARG A 294 -11.39 -29.42 10.72
C ARG A 294 -12.39 -28.36 11.17
N ARG A 295 -13.25 -27.88 10.27
CA ARG A 295 -14.34 -26.94 10.62
C ARG A 295 -15.37 -27.61 11.51
N GLU A 296 -15.69 -28.87 11.26
CA GLU A 296 -16.58 -29.67 12.12
C GLU A 296 -15.98 -29.88 13.52
N ARG A 297 -14.66 -29.93 13.64
CA ARG A 297 -13.92 -29.94 14.92
C ARG A 297 -13.73 -28.57 15.57
N GLY A 298 -14.20 -27.48 14.94
CA GLY A 298 -14.12 -26.11 15.50
C GLY A 298 -12.75 -25.43 15.42
N GLU A 299 -11.80 -25.97 14.64
CA GLU A 299 -10.44 -25.43 14.51
C GLU A 299 -10.37 -24.27 13.49
N LYS A 300 -9.67 -23.16 13.82
CA LYS A 300 -9.46 -22.00 12.92
C LYS A 300 -7.96 -21.63 12.73
N GLY A 301 -7.35 -22.08 11.61
CA GLY A 301 -6.10 -21.59 10.96
C GLY A 301 -4.76 -21.67 11.74
N PRO A 302 -3.56 -21.56 11.10
CA PRO A 302 -3.21 -21.53 9.66
C PRO A 302 -2.62 -22.87 9.14
N PHE A 303 -2.18 -22.88 7.86
CA PHE A 303 -1.78 -24.02 7.01
C PHE A 303 -0.90 -25.11 7.66
N PRO A 304 -1.02 -26.38 7.22
CA PRO A 304 -0.12 -27.45 7.66
C PRO A 304 1.31 -27.19 7.18
N GLU A 305 2.27 -27.34 8.09
CA GLU A 305 3.69 -27.45 7.73
C GLU A 305 3.87 -28.64 6.78
N PRO A 306 4.68 -28.51 5.71
CA PRO A 306 4.98 -29.64 4.85
C PRO A 306 5.67 -30.72 5.69
N VAL A 307 5.14 -31.94 5.60
CA VAL A 307 5.76 -33.13 6.18
C VAL A 307 7.10 -33.33 5.45
N PRO A 308 8.23 -33.55 6.15
CA PRO A 308 9.48 -33.87 5.49
C PRO A 308 9.29 -35.13 4.64
N VAL A 309 9.67 -35.04 3.37
CA VAL A 309 9.77 -36.22 2.51
C VAL A 309 11.12 -36.85 2.81
N ASP A 310 11.11 -38.09 3.33
CA ASP A 310 12.30 -38.92 3.45
C ASP A 310 12.84 -39.34 2.07
#